data_AF-A0A925SM18-F1
#
_entry.id   AF-A0A925SM18-F1
#
_cell.length_a   1.000
_cell.length_b   1.000
_cell.length_c   1.000
_cell.angle_alpha   90.00
_cell.angle_beta   90.00
_cell.angle_gamma   90.00
#
_symmetry.space_group_name_H-M   'P 1'
#
loop_
_entity.id
_entity.type
_entity.pdbx_description
1 polymer ?
#
loop_
_entity_poly.entity_id
_entity_poly.type
_entity_poly.pdbx_seq_one_letter_code
_entity_poly.pdbx_strand_id
1 'polypeptide(L)' 'MENDEVGADSVNLLKIQRHDFVNHLQVIHALLQLGRTEKALAYIEELAKDSKLISDTLKIYEEQRSNLKKA' A
#
# COMPACT_ATOMS: atom_id res chain seq x y z
N MET A 1 -1.68 6.82 -28.42
CA MET A 1 -1.30 7.63 -27.25
C MET A 1 -1.96 7.13 -25.95
N GLU A 2 -2.67 5.99 -25.98
CA GLU A 2 -3.45 5.47 -24.84
C GLU A 2 -2.67 4.51 -23.92
N ASN A 3 -1.51 3.99 -24.39
CA ASN A 3 -0.72 3.01 -23.62
C ASN A 3 0.29 3.64 -22.64
N ASP A 4 0.60 4.94 -22.76
CA ASP A 4 1.60 5.60 -21.91
C ASP A 4 1.00 6.14 -20.59
N GLU A 5 -0.28 6.51 -20.57
CA GLU A 5 -0.96 7.00 -19.34
C GLU A 5 -1.14 5.88 -18.30
N VAL A 6 -1.57 4.69 -18.74
CA VAL A 6 -1.80 3.53 -17.86
C VAL A 6 -0.50 3.07 -17.18
N GLY A 7 0.64 3.20 -17.86
CA GLY A 7 1.96 2.88 -17.30
C GLY A 7 2.40 3.88 -16.22
N ALA A 8 2.15 5.17 -16.42
CA ALA A 8 2.50 6.22 -15.46
C ALA A 8 1.69 6.12 -14.16
N ASP A 9 0.39 5.81 -14.26
CA ASP A 9 -0.50 5.64 -13.11
C ASP A 9 -0.13 4.40 -12.28
N SER A 10 0.20 3.29 -12.95
CA SER A 10 0.71 2.08 -12.30
C SER A 10 2.02 2.33 -11.54
N VAL A 11 2.93 3.11 -12.13
CA VAL A 11 4.21 3.46 -11.48
C VAL A 11 3.99 4.35 -10.26
N ASN A 12 3.05 5.30 -10.30
CA ASN A 12 2.74 6.14 -9.15
C ASN A 12 2.09 5.34 -8.02
N LEU A 13 1.21 4.40 -8.36
CA LEU A 13 0.61 3.49 -7.40
C LEU A 13 1.65 2.64 -6.66
N LEU A 14 2.63 2.10 -7.41
CA LEU A 14 3.76 1.36 -6.82
C LEU A 14 4.65 2.24 -5.92
N LYS A 15 4.79 3.54 -6.22
CA LYS A 15 5.54 4.46 -5.34
C LYS A 15 4.82 4.67 -4.01
N ILE A 16 3.50 4.83 -4.03
CA ILE A 16 2.68 4.98 -2.83
C ILE A 16 2.75 3.71 -1.99
N GLN A 17 2.56 2.54 -2.61
CA GLN A 17 2.65 1.26 -1.91
C GLN A 17 4.04 1.05 -1.27
N ARG A 18 5.12 1.40 -1.99
CA ARG A 18 6.47 1.35 -1.44
C ARG A 18 6.66 2.30 -0.27
N HIS A 19 6.13 3.52 -0.36
CA HIS A 19 6.18 4.50 0.73
C HIS A 19 5.51 3.95 1.99
N ASP A 20 4.30 3.42 1.85
CA ASP A 20 3.53 2.90 2.98
C ASP A 20 4.22 1.70 3.61
N PHE A 21 4.77 0.79 2.79
CA PHE A 21 5.58 -0.33 3.27
C PHE A 21 6.79 0.14 4.09
N VAL A 22 7.55 1.11 3.59
CA VAL A 22 8.70 1.67 4.32
C VAL A 22 8.26 2.34 5.61
N ASN A 23 7.15 3.06 5.62
CA ASN A 23 6.60 3.69 6.81
C ASN A 23 6.19 2.65 7.88
N HIS A 24 5.52 1.56 7.48
CA HIS A 24 5.19 0.47 8.41
C HIS A 24 6.44 -0.15 9.03
N LEU A 25 7.50 -0.35 8.24
CA LEU A 25 8.80 -0.82 8.76
C LEU A 25 9.45 0.19 9.71
N GLN A 26 9.38 1.49 9.42
CA GLN A 26 9.91 2.54 10.30
C GLN A 26 9.20 2.57 11.65
N VAL A 27 7.87 2.41 11.67
CA VAL A 27 7.08 2.33 12.91
C VAL A 27 7.50 1.11 13.73
N ILE A 28 7.60 -0.07 13.11
CA ILE A 28 8.04 -1.30 13.79
C ILE A 28 9.46 -1.10 14.37
N HIS A 29 10.37 -0.58 13.56
CA HIS A 29 11.75 -0.32 13.98
C HIS A 29 11.81 0.63 15.18
N ALA A 30 11.06 1.75 15.15
CA ALA A 30 11.00 2.69 16.26
C ALA A 30 10.42 2.05 17.53
N LEU A 31 9.36 1.23 17.41
CA LEU A 31 8.79 0.51 18.55
C LEU A 31 9.82 -0.43 19.19
N LEU A 32 10.59 -1.16 18.37
CA LEU A 32 11.65 -2.04 18.84
C LEU A 32 12.79 -1.26 19.51
N GLN A 33 13.24 -0.15 18.93
CA GLN A 33 14.27 0.72 19.52
C GLN A 33 13.87 1.30 20.88
N LEU A 34 12.58 1.56 21.08
CA LEU A 34 12.02 2.03 22.35
C LEU A 34 11.76 0.90 23.36
N GLY A 35 12.10 -0.35 23.04
CA GLY A 35 11.85 -1.52 23.89
C GLY A 35 10.37 -1.90 23.99
N ARG A 36 9.51 -1.38 23.11
CA ARG A 36 8.06 -1.62 23.10
C ARG A 36 7.70 -2.85 22.27
N THR A 37 8.34 -3.99 22.56
CA THR A 37 8.24 -5.21 21.76
C THR A 37 6.81 -5.73 21.61
N GLU A 38 6.01 -5.72 22.68
CA GLU A 38 4.60 -6.15 22.63
C GLU A 38 3.77 -5.30 21.66
N LYS A 39 4.03 -3.98 21.62
CA LYS A 39 3.35 -3.07 20.68
C LYS A 39 3.81 -3.31 19.24
N ALA A 40 5.09 -3.61 19.04
CA ALA A 40 5.61 -3.96 17.71
C ALA A 40 4.94 -5.25 17.19
N LEU A 41 4.80 -6.27 18.05
CA LEU A 41 4.13 -7.53 17.70
C LEU A 41 2.64 -7.30 17.39
N ALA A 42 1.93 -6.55 18.23
CA ALA A 42 0.53 -6.19 17.99
C ALA A 42 0.36 -5.44 16.66
N TYR A 43 1.25 -4.48 16.36
CA TYR A 43 1.23 -3.75 15.10
C TYR A 43 1.45 -4.65 13.88
N ILE A 44 2.38 -5.62 13.98
CA ILE A 44 2.62 -6.61 12.93
C ILE A 44 1.39 -7.52 12.73
N GLU A 45 0.76 -7.97 13.82
CA GLU A 45 -0.46 -8.77 13.72
C GLU A 45 -1.62 -8.00 13.08
N GLU A 46 -1.81 -6.73 13.43
CA GLU A 46 -2.81 -5.88 12.80
C GLU A 46 -2.51 -5.69 11.32
N LEU A 47 -1.25 -5.40 10.97
CA LEU A 47 -0.81 -5.25 9.59
C LEU A 47 -0.99 -6.53 8.77
N ALA A 48 -0.78 -7.70 9.37
CA ALA A 48 -0.98 -9.00 8.72
C ALA A 48 -2.46 -9.35 8.54
N LYS A 49 -3.34 -8.87 9.43
CA LYS A 49 -4.80 -9.03 9.32
C LYS A 49 -5.40 -8.09 8.29
N ASP A 50 -4.74 -6.96 8.02
CA ASP A 50 -5.22 -5.97 7.07
C ASP A 50 -4.88 -6.35 5.62
N SER A 51 -5.76 -7.14 4.98
CA SER A 51 -5.62 -7.51 3.55
C SER A 51 -5.76 -6.30 2.60
N LYS A 52 -6.10 -5.12 3.13
CA LYS A 52 -6.22 -3.85 2.39
C LYS A 52 -4.92 -3.34 1.83
N LEU A 53 -3.76 -3.74 2.38
CA LEU A 53 -2.45 -3.33 1.84
C LEU A 53 -2.23 -3.75 0.38
N ILE A 54 -2.98 -4.75 -0.09
CA ILE A 54 -2.95 -5.24 -1.47
C ILE A 54 -4.31 -5.01 -2.15
N SER A 55 -5.42 -5.16 -1.41
CA SER A 55 -6.78 -5.14 -1.96
C SER A 55 -7.28 -3.74 -2.35
N ASP A 56 -6.97 -2.70 -1.57
CA ASP A 56 -7.45 -1.33 -1.87
C ASP A 56 -6.74 -0.78 -3.12
N THR A 57 -5.46 -1.13 -3.31
CA THR A 57 -4.67 -0.82 -4.50
C THR A 57 -5.25 -1.45 -5.77
N LEU A 58 -5.73 -2.70 -5.68
CA LEU A 58 -6.33 -3.41 -6.80
C LEU A 58 -7.73 -2.86 -7.14
N LYS A 59 -8.54 -2.55 -6.11
CA LYS A 59 -9.88 -1.96 -6.31
C LYS A 59 -9.84 -0.60 -6.99
N ILE A 60 -8.92 0.29 -6.57
CA ILE A 60 -8.76 1.61 -7.20
C ILE A 60 -8.38 1.44 -8.69
N TYR A 61 -7.54 0.46 -9.01
CA TYR A 61 -7.15 0.16 -10.39
C TYR A 61 -8.33 -0.41 -11.23
N GLU A 62 -9.14 -1.28 -10.65
CA GLU A 62 -10.34 -1.84 -11.29
C GLU A 62 -11.42 -0.76 -11.55
N GLU A 63 -11.62 0.16 -10.62
CA GLU A 63 -12.57 1.27 -10.76
C GLU A 63 -12.12 2.26 -11.85
N GLN A 64 -10.84 2.65 -11.88
CA GLN A 64 -10.31 3.54 -12.91
C GLN A 64 -10.39 2.91 -14.31
N ARG A 65 -10.08 1.61 -14.43
CA ARG A 65 -10.22 0.85 -15.68
C ARG A 65 -11.68 0.67 -16.13
N SER A 66 -12.62 0.58 -15.20
CA SER A 66 -14.06 0.50 -15.50
C SER A 66 -14.61 1.83 -16.04
N ASN A 67 -14.11 2.96 -15.53
CA ASN A 67 -14.54 4.29 -15.96
C ASN A 67 -13.98 4.66 -17.36
N LEU A 68 -12.77 4.22 -17.70
CA LEU A 68 -12.19 4.40 -19.05
C LEU A 68 -12.94 3.61 -20.14
N LYS A 69 -13.62 2.51 -19.81
CA LYS A 69 -14.41 1.71 -20.77
C LYS A 69 -15.84 2.24 -21.00
N LYS A 70 -16.26 3.25 -20.24
CA LYS A 70 -17.62 3.82 -20.31
C LYS A 70 -17.67 5.20 -20.99
N ALA A 71 -16.51 5.78 -21.33
CA ALA A 71 -16.38 6.98 -22.16
C ALA A 71 -16.14 6.59 -23.62
#